data_AF-A0A2J6WVN7-F1
#
_entry.id   AF-A0A2J6WVN7-F1
#
_cell.length_a   1.000
_cell.length_b   1.000
_cell.length_c   1.000
_cell.angle_alpha   90.00
_cell.angle_beta   90.00
_cell.angle_gamma   90.00
#
_symmetry.space_group_name_H-M   'P 1'
#
loop_
_entity.id
_entity.type
_entity.pdbx_description
1 polymer ?
#
loop_
_entity_poly.entity_id
_entity_poly.type
_entity_poly.pdbx_seq_one_letter_code
_entity_poly.pdbx_strand_id
1 'polypeptide(L)'
;MYFLDPFQAGVASSLVVILYGIFYERRIPSSTSVLFNLMSFLVLLASIDLVPLVFLFLLLYVILGYVIIKAKIKSLYFIFGSKSFGSLMFVLILGSNNYFFGIYMPFSVTVSWIIVAAVVHLISYLVK
;
A
#
# COMPACT_ATOMS: atom_id res chain seq x y z
N MET A 1 -4.84 -28.18 9.01
CA MET A 1 -5.00 -26.93 8.24
C MET A 1 -4.53 -25.80 9.13
N TYR A 2 -3.43 -25.14 8.79
CA TYR A 2 -2.90 -24.03 9.59
C TYR A 2 -3.53 -22.75 9.05
N PHE A 3 -4.41 -22.12 9.83
CA PHE A 3 -4.96 -20.82 9.47
C PHE A 3 -3.94 -19.75 9.88
N LEU A 4 -3.66 -18.82 8.96
CA LEU A 4 -2.82 -17.66 9.28
C LEU A 4 -3.51 -16.82 10.35
N ASP A 5 -2.74 -16.35 11.32
CA ASP A 5 -3.24 -15.32 12.24
C ASP A 5 -3.47 -13.99 11.48
N PRO A 6 -4.24 -13.04 12.03
CA PRO A 6 -4.55 -11.77 11.37
C PRO A 6 -3.30 -10.97 10.95
N PHE A 7 -2.23 -11.03 11.73
CA PHE A 7 -0.97 -10.35 11.42
C PHE A 7 -0.29 -10.98 10.20
N GLN A 8 -0.13 -12.30 10.21
CA GLN A 8 0.45 -13.07 9.10
C GLN A 8 -0.37 -12.90 7.83
N ALA A 9 -1.70 -12.90 7.94
CA ALA A 9 -2.60 -12.67 6.81
C ALA A 9 -2.44 -11.26 6.24
N GLY A 10 -2.33 -10.23 7.10
CA GLY A 10 -2.05 -8.86 6.68
C GLY A 10 -0.71 -8.75 5.94
N VAL A 11 0.36 -9.27 6.55
CA VAL A 11 1.70 -9.27 5.94
C VAL A 11 1.67 -9.96 4.59
N ALA A 12 1.12 -11.18 4.51
CA ALA A 12 1.01 -11.93 3.26
C ALA A 12 0.21 -11.15 2.21
N SER A 13 -0.93 -10.55 2.58
CA SER A 13 -1.73 -9.73 1.67
C SER A 13 -0.94 -8.54 1.12
N SER A 14 -0.21 -7.81 1.98
CA SER A 14 0.59 -6.67 1.53
C SER A 14 1.71 -7.08 0.58
N LEU A 15 2.36 -8.23 0.85
CA LEU A 15 3.37 -8.80 -0.03
C LEU A 15 2.78 -9.23 -1.37
N VAL A 16 1.59 -9.84 -1.40
CA VAL A 16 0.89 -10.19 -2.64
C VAL A 16 0.63 -8.95 -3.49
N VAL A 17 0.16 -7.85 -2.89
CA VAL A 17 -0.06 -6.57 -3.60
C VAL A 17 1.25 -6.01 -4.15
N ILE A 18 2.33 -6.06 -3.36
CA ILE A 18 3.68 -5.63 -3.79
C ILE A 18 4.18 -6.50 -4.95
N LEU A 19 4.10 -7.83 -4.84
CA LEU A 19 4.58 -8.77 -5.86
C LEU A 19 3.75 -8.66 -7.14
N TYR A 20 2.43 -8.48 -7.03
CA TYR A 20 1.59 -8.14 -8.17
C TYR A 20 2.09 -6.86 -8.85
N GLY A 21 2.38 -5.83 -8.04
CA GLY A 21 2.97 -4.58 -8.51
C GLY A 21 4.36 -4.74 -9.12
N ILE A 22 5.16 -5.73 -8.73
CA ILE A 22 6.50 -5.97 -9.30
C ILE A 22 6.40 -6.71 -10.64
N PHE A 23 5.63 -7.80 -10.68
CA PHE A 23 5.60 -8.71 -11.83
C PHE A 23 4.59 -8.30 -12.90
N TYR A 24 3.45 -7.71 -12.52
CA TYR A 24 2.34 -7.41 -13.44
C TYR A 24 2.24 -5.91 -13.76
N GLU A 25 2.35 -5.03 -12.77
CA GLU A 25 2.55 -3.60 -13.05
C GLU A 25 4.00 -3.39 -13.46
N ARG A 26 4.26 -3.15 -14.76
CA ARG A 26 5.60 -2.76 -15.23
C ARG A 26 5.98 -1.36 -14.69
N ARG A 27 6.30 -0.41 -15.57
CA ARG A 27 6.70 0.95 -15.17
C ARG A 27 5.53 1.91 -14.94
N ILE A 28 4.39 1.64 -15.56
CA ILE A 28 3.21 2.52 -15.50
C ILE A 28 2.04 1.66 -15.04
N PRO A 29 1.47 1.94 -13.85
CA PRO A 29 0.26 1.28 -13.37
C PRO A 29 -0.91 1.40 -14.35
N SER A 30 -1.78 0.41 -14.36
CA SER A 30 -3.08 0.50 -15.03
C SER A 30 -4.10 1.16 -14.11
N SER A 31 -5.16 1.73 -14.69
CA SER A 31 -6.31 2.21 -13.90
C SER A 31 -6.93 1.09 -13.05
N THR A 32 -6.92 -0.15 -13.53
CA THR A 32 -7.40 -1.31 -12.78
C THR A 32 -6.59 -1.57 -11.51
N SER A 33 -5.28 -1.37 -11.55
CA SER A 33 -4.41 -1.59 -10.38
C SER A 33 -4.61 -0.52 -9.31
N VAL A 34 -4.85 0.74 -9.73
CA VAL A 34 -5.23 1.80 -8.80
C VAL A 34 -6.61 1.54 -8.17
N LEU A 35 -7.57 1.01 -8.94
CA LEU A 35 -8.87 0.60 -8.40
C LEU A 35 -8.77 -0.61 -7.46
N PHE A 36 -7.85 -1.53 -7.71
CA PHE A 36 -7.61 -2.69 -6.86
C PHE A 36 -7.14 -2.30 -5.45
N ASN A 37 -6.50 -1.14 -5.30
CA ASN A 37 -6.13 -0.59 -3.99
C ASN A 37 -7.35 -0.31 -3.11
N LEU A 38 -8.52 -0.02 -3.68
CA LEU A 38 -9.75 0.13 -2.89
C LEU A 38 -10.12 -1.19 -2.18
N MET A 39 -10.02 -2.31 -2.88
CA MET A 39 -10.28 -3.63 -2.28
C MET A 39 -9.25 -3.94 -1.20
N SER A 40 -7.99 -3.67 -1.48
CA SER A 40 -6.89 -3.89 -0.53
C SER A 40 -7.00 -2.97 0.70
N PHE A 41 -7.54 -1.75 0.54
CA PHE A 41 -7.88 -0.86 1.65
C PHE A 41 -8.98 -1.44 2.54
N LEU A 42 -10.06 -1.99 1.96
CA LEU A 42 -11.12 -2.64 2.73
C LEU A 42 -10.61 -3.84 3.55
N VAL A 43 -9.71 -4.64 2.96
CA VAL A 43 -9.03 -5.73 3.69
C VAL A 43 -8.24 -5.18 4.86
N LEU A 44 -7.50 -4.09 4.67
CA LEU A 44 -6.70 -3.48 5.72
C LEU A 44 -7.57 -2.94 6.87
N LEU A 45 -8.71 -2.30 6.56
CA LEU A 45 -9.69 -1.89 7.58
C LEU A 45 -10.26 -3.06 8.39
N ALA A 46 -10.42 -4.22 7.76
CA ALA A 46 -10.89 -5.42 8.46
C ALA A 46 -9.79 -6.12 9.26
N SER A 47 -8.51 -5.78 9.02
CA SER A 47 -7.37 -6.53 9.56
C SER A 47 -6.65 -5.82 10.70
N ILE A 48 -6.68 -4.48 10.75
CA ILE A 48 -5.96 -3.70 11.76
C ILE A 48 -6.80 -2.53 12.30
N ASP A 49 -6.72 -2.31 13.61
CA ASP A 49 -7.28 -1.11 14.24
C ASP A 49 -6.36 0.09 13.98
N LEU A 50 -6.82 0.99 13.11
CA LEU A 50 -6.10 2.21 12.76
C LEU A 50 -6.53 3.37 13.64
N VAL A 51 -5.56 4.22 14.00
CA VAL A 51 -5.85 5.54 14.56
C VAL A 51 -6.67 6.34 13.54
N PRO A 52 -7.73 7.07 13.96
CA PRO A 52 -8.63 7.79 13.03
C PRO A 52 -7.91 8.70 12.03
N LEU A 53 -6.80 9.31 12.45
CA LEU A 53 -6.01 10.22 11.61
C LEU A 53 -5.26 9.47 10.49
N VAL A 54 -4.78 8.25 10.76
CA VAL A 54 -4.14 7.37 9.78
C VAL A 54 -5.18 6.76 8.85
N PHE A 55 -6.35 6.41 9.37
CA PHE A 55 -7.50 6.02 8.57
C PHE A 55 -7.87 7.11 7.56
N LEU A 56 -7.98 8.37 8.01
CA LEU A 56 -8.34 9.49 7.15
C LEU A 56 -7.28 9.77 6.09
N PHE A 57 -5.99 9.62 6.45
CA PHE A 57 -4.87 9.69 5.51
C PHE A 57 -4.97 8.62 4.41
N LEU A 58 -5.24 7.36 4.77
CA LEU A 58 -5.44 6.27 3.81
C LEU A 58 -6.66 6.50 2.93
N LEU A 59 -7.77 6.92 3.52
CA LEU A 59 -8.99 7.24 2.79
C LEU A 59 -8.73 8.34 1.75
N LEU A 60 -8.01 9.40 2.13
CA LEU A 60 -7.61 10.46 1.22
C LEU A 60 -6.73 9.91 0.09
N TYR A 61 -5.76 9.04 0.40
CA TYR A 61 -4.92 8.40 -0.61
C TYR A 61 -5.75 7.62 -1.65
N VAL A 62 -6.71 6.81 -1.21
CA VAL A 62 -7.57 6.03 -2.10
C VAL A 62 -8.48 6.94 -2.95
N ILE A 63 -9.07 7.97 -2.34
CA ILE A 63 -9.91 8.96 -3.04
C ILE A 63 -9.09 9.70 -4.10
N LEU A 64 -7.89 10.17 -3.76
CA LEU A 64 -7.00 10.85 -4.70
C LEU A 64 -6.61 9.93 -5.86
N GLY A 65 -6.34 8.65 -5.58
CA GLY A 65 -6.11 7.65 -6.62
C GLY A 65 -7.28 7.56 -7.60
N TYR A 66 -8.51 7.47 -7.09
CA TYR A 66 -9.71 7.45 -7.93
C TYR A 66 -9.89 8.74 -8.76
N VAL A 67 -9.70 9.91 -8.14
CA VAL A 67 -9.79 11.21 -8.83
C VAL A 67 -8.76 11.30 -9.96
N ILE A 68 -7.53 10.84 -9.73
CA ILE A 68 -6.46 10.84 -10.74
C ILE A 68 -6.79 9.93 -11.93
N ILE A 69 -7.42 8.77 -11.68
CA ILE A 69 -7.92 7.91 -12.77
C ILE A 69 -8.97 8.66 -13.60
N LYS A 70 -9.93 9.33 -12.95
CA LYS A 70 -10.99 10.08 -13.63
C LYS A 70 -10.45 11.25 -14.43
N ALA A 71 -9.47 11.96 -13.89
CA ALA A 71 -8.76 13.05 -14.56
C ALA A 71 -7.77 12.54 -15.64
N LYS A 72 -7.56 11.21 -15.75
CA LYS A 72 -6.66 10.56 -16.71
C LYS A 72 -5.20 11.07 -16.63
N ILE A 73 -4.75 11.47 -15.45
CA ILE A 73 -3.38 11.99 -15.22
C ILE A 73 -2.42 10.81 -15.07
N LYS A 74 -2.09 10.17 -16.19
CA LYS A 74 -1.26 8.95 -16.23
C LYS A 74 0.12 9.10 -15.59
N SER A 75 0.67 10.31 -15.59
CA SER A 75 1.98 10.60 -14.96
C SER A 75 1.99 10.38 -13.45
N LEU A 76 0.84 10.48 -12.78
CA LEU A 76 0.74 10.29 -11.33
C LEU A 76 0.37 8.88 -10.93
N TYR A 77 0.03 8.01 -11.88
CA TYR A 77 -0.43 6.66 -11.59
C TYR A 77 0.60 5.86 -10.79
N PHE A 78 1.91 6.12 -10.98
CA PHE A 78 2.98 5.45 -10.21
C PHE A 78 2.86 5.64 -8.69
N ILE A 79 2.38 6.81 -8.23
CA ILE A 79 2.21 7.11 -6.80
C ILE A 79 1.08 6.27 -6.22
N PHE A 80 0.06 5.99 -7.02
CA PHE A 80 -1.16 5.26 -6.65
C PHE A 80 -1.18 3.81 -7.15
N GLY A 81 -0.07 3.29 -7.65
CA GLY A 81 0.05 1.91 -8.12
C GLY A 81 0.10 0.90 -6.97
N SER A 82 -0.01 -0.39 -7.31
CA SER A 82 0.02 -1.49 -6.34
C SER A 82 1.35 -1.57 -5.57
N LYS A 83 2.49 -1.27 -6.21
CA LYS A 83 3.79 -1.18 -5.51
C LYS A 83 3.75 -0.18 -4.34
N SER A 84 3.28 1.02 -4.63
CA SER A 84 3.24 2.13 -3.67
C SER A 84 2.22 1.85 -2.57
N PHE A 85 1.01 1.40 -2.93
CA PHE A 85 -0.02 1.07 -1.94
C PHE A 85 0.32 -0.15 -1.09
N GLY A 86 0.81 -1.24 -1.70
CA GLY A 86 1.24 -2.43 -0.97
C GLY A 86 2.37 -2.13 0.03
N SER A 87 3.29 -1.23 -0.33
CA SER A 87 4.32 -0.73 0.60
C SER A 87 3.72 0.01 1.78
N LEU A 88 2.69 0.83 1.55
CA LEU A 88 1.97 1.53 2.62
C LEU A 88 1.25 0.54 3.55
N MET A 89 0.56 -0.45 2.97
CA MET A 89 -0.09 -1.52 3.74
C MET A 89 0.93 -2.25 4.64
N PHE A 90 2.07 -2.62 4.07
CA PHE A 90 3.13 -3.34 4.79
C PHE A 90 3.64 -2.54 6.00
N VAL A 91 3.89 -1.24 5.83
CA VAL A 91 4.30 -0.35 6.93
C VAL A 91 3.26 -0.30 8.04
N LEU A 92 1.97 -0.18 7.69
CA LEU A 92 0.89 -0.10 8.66
C LEU A 92 0.69 -1.40 9.44
N ILE A 93 0.77 -2.53 8.76
CA ILE A 93 0.64 -3.85 9.39
C ILE A 93 1.83 -4.12 10.33
N LEU A 94 3.05 -3.83 9.90
CA LEU A 94 4.21 -4.05 10.76
C LEU A 94 4.24 -3.08 11.95
N GLY A 95 3.90 -1.82 11.73
CA GLY A 95 3.89 -0.86 12.83
C GLY A 95 2.72 -1.05 13.81
N SER A 96 1.56 -1.55 13.37
CA SER A 96 0.47 -1.95 14.30
C SER A 96 0.87 -3.11 15.22
N ASN A 97 1.90 -3.87 14.83
CA ASN A 97 2.49 -4.95 15.63
C ASN A 97 3.83 -4.56 16.27
N ASN A 98 4.08 -3.25 16.44
CA ASN A 98 5.28 -2.69 17.10
C ASN A 98 6.62 -3.01 16.41
N TYR A 99 6.64 -3.48 15.17
CA TYR A 99 7.88 -3.70 14.41
C TYR A 99 8.43 -2.40 13.78
N PHE A 100 7.61 -1.36 13.65
CA PHE A 100 8.01 -0.05 13.14
C PHE A 100 7.60 1.07 14.09
N PHE A 101 8.48 2.06 14.26
CA PHE A 101 8.19 3.25 15.04
C PHE A 101 7.22 4.19 14.30
N GLY A 102 6.25 4.75 15.01
CA GLY A 102 5.51 5.93 14.56
C GLY A 102 4.30 5.68 13.65
N ILE A 103 3.60 4.56 13.76
CA ILE A 103 2.31 4.42 13.05
C ILE A 103 1.20 5.35 13.56
N TYR A 104 1.40 6.01 14.70
CA TYR A 104 0.37 6.83 15.33
C TYR A 104 0.25 8.24 14.73
N MET A 105 1.21 8.64 13.89
CA MET A 105 1.19 9.95 13.22
C MET A 105 1.40 9.79 11.70
N PRO A 106 0.67 10.56 10.85
CA PRO A 106 0.81 10.50 9.40
C PRO A 106 2.23 10.79 8.93
N PHE A 107 2.94 11.67 9.62
CA PHE A 107 4.30 12.03 9.24
C PHE A 107 5.24 10.82 9.27
N SER A 108 5.24 10.08 10.38
CA SER A 108 6.09 8.88 10.54
C SER A 108 5.61 7.71 9.68
N VAL A 109 4.30 7.57 9.45
CA VAL A 109 3.76 6.65 8.43
C VAL A 109 4.30 7.01 7.05
N THR A 110 4.28 8.29 6.68
CA THR A 110 4.74 8.77 5.37
C THR A 110 6.23 8.56 5.17
N VAL A 111 7.06 8.87 6.16
CA VAL A 111 8.52 8.64 6.10
C VAL A 111 8.83 7.15 5.92
N SER A 112 8.23 6.30 6.76
CA SER A 112 8.43 4.84 6.69
C SER A 112 7.94 4.29 5.35
N TRP A 113 6.79 4.76 4.88
CA TRP A 113 6.22 4.38 3.59
C TRP A 113 7.13 4.77 2.43
N ILE A 114 7.68 5.99 2.39
CA ILE A 114 8.60 6.42 1.34
C ILE A 114 9.85 5.53 1.30
N ILE A 115 10.41 5.20 2.46
CA ILE A 115 11.59 4.32 2.55
C ILE A 115 11.27 2.94 1.98
N VAL A 116 10.19 2.29 2.43
CA VAL A 116 9.80 0.96 1.95
C VAL A 116 9.43 1.00 0.47
N ALA A 117 8.68 2.00 0.02
CA ALA A 117 8.30 2.17 -1.37
C ALA A 117 9.55 2.34 -2.25
N ALA A 118 10.53 3.13 -1.83
CA ALA A 118 11.78 3.29 -2.58
C ALA A 118 12.52 1.95 -2.75
N VAL A 119 12.59 1.13 -1.70
CA VAL A 119 13.17 -0.22 -1.77
C VAL A 119 12.38 -1.11 -2.74
N VAL A 120 11.05 -1.14 -2.65
CA VAL A 120 10.19 -1.93 -3.53
C VAL A 120 10.34 -1.52 -5.00
N HIS A 121 10.37 -0.22 -5.28
CA HIS A 121 10.56 0.30 -6.64
C HIS A 121 11.98 0.00 -7.16
N LEU A 122 13.00 0.03 -6.31
CA LEU A 122 14.36 -0.37 -6.66
C LEU A 122 14.42 -1.87 -7.00
N ILE A 123 13.80 -2.74 -6.19
CA ILE A 123 13.69 -4.18 -6.48
C ILE A 123 12.97 -4.39 -7.81
N SER A 124 11.83 -3.72 -8.03
CA SER A 124 11.08 -3.81 -9.29
C SER A 124 11.91 -3.39 -10.50
N TYR A 125 12.84 -2.44 -10.34
CA TYR A 125 13.75 -2.01 -11.39
C TYR A 125 14.83 -3.06 -11.72
N LEU A 126 15.27 -3.81 -10.71
CA LEU A 126 16.32 -4.84 -10.84
C LEU A 126 15.79 -6.18 -11.37
N VAL A 127 14.57 -6.56 -11.00
CA VAL A 127 13.93 -7.86 -11.33
C VAL A 127 13.37 -7.89 -12.77
N LYS A 128 13.95 -7.10 -13.68
CA LYS A 128 13.51 -7.01 -15.09
C LYS A 128 13.33 -8.36 -15.78
#